data_AF-A0A7S1WBM3-F1
#
_entry.id   AF-A0A7S1WBM3-F1
#
_cell.length_a   1.000
_cell.length_b   1.000
_cell.length_c   1.000
_cell.angle_alpha   90.00
_cell.angle_beta   90.00
_cell.angle_gamma   90.00
#
_symmetry.space_group_name_H-M   'P 1'
#
loop_
_entity.id
_entity.type
_entity.pdbx_description
1 polymer ?
#
loop_
_entity_poly.entity_id
_entity_poly.type
_entity_poly.pdbx_seq_one_letter_code
_entity_poly.pdbx_strand_id
1 'polypeptide(L)'
;GARVAQAERPANPGSLDAARFLLGLVTRRPRPLQISDQVGNRFSEDFATVRQELQVRPELCHAWMGLARAHCLTFAEEELTAERWAAVLQLERQRLLRCAQEGLLSTGS
;
A
#
# COMPACT_ATOMS: atom_id res chain seq x y z
N GLY A 1 -29.70 -1.62 -14.72
CA GLY A 1 -28.83 -2.72 -15.19
C GLY A 1 -27.68 -2.09 -15.95
N ALA A 2 -26.42 -2.43 -15.73
CA ALA A 2 -25.86 -3.76 -15.60
C ALA A 2 -24.83 -3.85 -14.46
N ARG A 3 -24.87 -4.94 -13.68
CA ARG A 3 -23.78 -5.36 -12.80
C ARG A 3 -22.71 -5.97 -13.69
N VAL A 4 -21.54 -5.34 -13.77
CA VAL A 4 -20.35 -5.99 -14.31
C VAL A 4 -20.04 -7.14 -13.35
N ALA A 5 -20.18 -8.37 -13.83
CA ALA A 5 -19.77 -9.55 -13.09
C ALA A 5 -18.25 -9.47 -12.89
N GLN A 6 -17.82 -9.08 -11.69
CA GLN A 6 -16.43 -9.24 -11.28
C GLN A 6 -16.14 -10.74 -11.31
N ALA A 7 -15.32 -11.17 -12.27
CA ALA A 7 -14.77 -12.52 -12.24
C ALA A 7 -13.87 -12.62 -11.02
N GLU A 8 -14.34 -13.29 -9.96
CA GLU A 8 -13.50 -13.74 -8.85
C GLU A 8 -12.36 -14.55 -9.44
N ARG A 9 -11.16 -13.97 -9.53
CA ARG A 9 -9.96 -14.75 -9.75
C ARG A 9 -9.82 -15.67 -8.54
N PRO A 10 -9.89 -17.00 -8.69
CA PRO A 10 -9.70 -17.88 -7.55
C PRO A 10 -8.33 -17.58 -6.94
N ALA A 11 -8.31 -17.30 -5.64
CA ALA A 11 -7.07 -17.07 -4.92
C ALA A 11 -6.18 -18.31 -5.09
N ASN A 12 -5.05 -18.17 -5.77
CA ASN A 12 -4.09 -19.26 -5.93
C ASN A 12 -3.64 -19.66 -4.50
N PRO A 13 -3.79 -20.93 -4.08
CA PRO A 13 -3.40 -21.35 -2.73
C PRO A 13 -1.95 -20.98 -2.38
N GLY A 14 -1.03 -21.00 -3.37
CA GLY A 14 0.34 -20.54 -3.17
C GLY A 14 0.48 -19.04 -2.82
N SER A 15 -0.49 -18.21 -3.23
CA SER A 15 -0.52 -16.79 -2.87
C SER A 15 -0.91 -16.57 -1.41
N LEU A 16 -1.74 -17.44 -0.84
CA LEU A 16 -2.17 -17.32 0.55
C LEU A 16 -1.06 -17.76 1.51
N ASP A 17 -0.32 -18.81 1.17
CA ASP A 17 0.82 -19.26 1.97
C ASP A 17 1.98 -18.26 1.90
N ALA A 18 2.23 -17.65 0.74
CA ALA A 18 3.19 -16.54 0.63
C ALA A 18 2.77 -15.33 1.50
N ALA A 19 1.48 -14.97 1.51
CA ALA A 19 0.98 -13.89 2.35
C ALA A 19 1.13 -14.20 3.85
N ARG A 20 0.81 -15.43 4.27
CA ARG A 20 1.02 -15.89 5.66
C ARG A 20 2.48 -15.87 6.06
N PHE A 21 3.36 -16.33 5.18
CA PHE A 21 4.81 -16.29 5.41
C PHE A 21 5.31 -14.86 5.58
N LEU A 22 4.88 -13.93 4.71
CA LEU A 22 5.20 -12.51 4.84
C LEU A 22 4.69 -11.92 6.15
N LEU A 23 3.45 -12.20 6.54
CA LEU A 23 2.91 -11.79 7.84
C LEU A 23 3.74 -12.35 9.00
N GLY A 24 4.18 -13.60 8.90
CA GLY A 24 5.09 -14.23 9.86
C GLY A 24 6.44 -13.53 9.96
N LEU A 25 7.02 -13.11 8.83
CA LEU A 25 8.27 -12.34 8.81
C LEU A 25 8.10 -10.94 9.42
N VAL A 26 7.02 -10.23 9.06
CA VAL A 26 6.71 -8.88 9.57
C VAL A 26 6.57 -8.89 11.09
N THR A 27 5.88 -9.91 11.63
CA THR A 27 5.58 -10.01 13.08
C THR A 27 6.75 -10.49 13.92
N ARG A 28 7.73 -11.19 13.33
CA ARG A 28 8.88 -11.76 14.06
C ARG A 28 10.14 -10.90 14.03
N ARG A 29 10.19 -9.83 13.23
CA ARG A 29 11.33 -8.91 13.22
C ARG A 29 11.23 -7.90 14.38
N PRO A 30 12.13 -7.93 15.37
CA PRO A 30 12.08 -7.06 16.54
C PRO A 30 12.52 -5.63 16.23
N ARG A 31 13.29 -5.42 15.14
CA ARG A 31 13.79 -4.11 14.76
C ARG A 31 12.76 -3.37 13.90
N PRO A 32 12.44 -2.10 14.22
CA PRO A 32 11.63 -1.27 13.36
C PRO A 32 12.34 -1.03 12.02
N LEU A 33 11.55 -0.85 10.96
CA LEU A 33 12.07 -0.42 9.66
C LEU A 33 12.71 0.96 9.82
N GLN A 34 13.93 1.13 9.32
CA GLN A 34 14.59 2.42 9.30
C GLN A 34 13.98 3.28 8.18
N ILE A 35 13.71 4.54 8.49
CA ILE A 35 13.19 5.51 7.53
C ILE A 35 14.06 6.74 7.66
N SER A 36 14.80 7.09 6.62
CA SER A 36 15.58 8.31 6.59
C SER A 36 14.67 9.53 6.48
N ASP A 37 15.12 10.69 7.00
CA ASP A 37 14.35 11.94 6.94
C ASP A 37 13.95 12.31 5.51
N GLN A 38 14.84 12.06 4.55
CA GLN A 38 14.57 12.31 3.13
C GLN A 38 13.35 11.51 2.64
N VAL A 39 13.28 10.22 2.98
CA VAL A 39 12.17 9.35 2.57
C VAL A 39 10.91 9.68 3.36
N GLY A 40 11.03 10.02 4.65
CA GLY A 40 9.91 10.45 5.49
C GLY A 40 9.25 11.74 5.00
N ASN A 41 10.04 12.71 4.55
CA ASN A 41 9.53 13.95 3.95
C ASN A 41 8.81 13.65 2.64
N ARG A 42 9.43 12.87 1.76
CA ARG A 42 8.85 12.49 0.46
C ARG A 42 7.55 11.70 0.62
N PHE A 43 7.51 10.78 1.57
CA PHE A 43 6.28 10.07 1.95
C PHE A 43 5.15 11.04 2.30
N SER A 44 5.45 12.04 3.14
CA SER A 44 4.47 13.01 3.61
C SER A 44 3.94 13.89 2.47
N GLU A 45 4.84 14.35 1.59
CA GLU A 45 4.49 15.12 0.39
C GLU A 45 3.63 14.30 -0.58
N ASP A 46 4.07 13.09 -0.93
CA ASP A 46 3.37 12.20 -1.86
C ASP A 46 1.97 11.83 -1.33
N PHE A 47 1.83 11.56 -0.03
CA PHE A 47 0.54 11.29 0.59
C PHE A 47 -0.38 12.51 0.54
N ALA A 48 0.13 13.71 0.84
CA ALA A 48 -0.64 14.94 0.77
C ALA A 48 -1.15 15.21 -0.65
N THR A 49 -0.29 15.02 -1.65
CA THR A 49 -0.66 15.15 -3.07
C THR A 49 -1.77 14.18 -3.44
N VAL A 50 -1.63 12.88 -3.15
CA VAL A 50 -2.66 11.89 -3.51
C VAL A 50 -3.96 12.15 -2.75
N ARG A 51 -3.88 12.58 -1.49
CA ARG A 51 -5.05 12.99 -0.71
C ARG A 51 -5.81 14.14 -1.36
N GLN A 52 -5.10 15.15 -1.86
CA GLN A 52 -5.73 16.27 -2.55
C GLN A 52 -6.34 15.85 -3.89
N GLU A 53 -5.63 15.03 -4.68
CA GLU A 53 -6.07 14.59 -6.00
C GLU A 53 -7.28 13.64 -5.95
N LEU A 54 -7.26 12.66 -5.04
CA LEU A 54 -8.21 11.54 -5.01
C LEU A 54 -9.14 11.58 -3.78
N GLN A 55 -9.10 12.66 -3.00
CA GLN A 55 -9.94 12.89 -1.80
C GLN A 55 -9.89 11.72 -0.80
N VAL A 56 -8.71 11.11 -0.66
CA VAL A 56 -8.56 9.95 0.21
C VAL A 56 -8.50 10.32 1.69
N ARG A 57 -8.98 9.41 2.53
CA ARG A 57 -9.01 9.57 3.97
C ARG A 57 -7.61 9.55 4.59
N PRO A 58 -7.32 10.39 5.61
CA PRO A 58 -6.01 10.44 6.24
C PRO A 58 -5.63 9.12 6.94
N GLU A 59 -6.62 8.32 7.36
CA GLU A 59 -6.37 7.02 8.01
C GLU A 59 -5.64 6.01 7.09
N LEU A 60 -5.65 6.21 5.77
CA LEU A 60 -4.92 5.35 4.82
C LEU A 60 -3.40 5.49 4.92
N CYS A 61 -2.90 6.57 5.52
CA CYS A 61 -1.47 6.80 5.73
C CYS A 61 -0.79 5.62 6.44
N HIS A 62 -1.40 5.11 7.51
CA HIS A 62 -0.86 3.97 8.27
C HIS A 62 -0.88 2.68 7.45
N ALA A 63 -1.89 2.48 6.61
CA ALA A 63 -1.97 1.30 5.74
C ALA A 63 -0.84 1.32 4.70
N TRP A 64 -0.57 2.48 4.10
CA TRP A 64 0.52 2.67 3.15
C TRP A 64 1.89 2.42 3.77
N MET A 65 2.10 2.89 5.01
CA MET A 65 3.33 2.58 5.74
C MET A 65 3.47 1.08 6.05
N GLY A 66 2.36 0.41 6.38
CA GLY A 66 2.32 -1.04 6.54
C GLY A 66 2.71 -1.79 5.26
N LEU A 67 2.20 -1.34 4.11
CA LEU A 67 2.55 -1.89 2.78
C LEU A 67 4.01 -1.66 2.43
N ALA A 68 4.54 -0.47 2.70
CA ALA A 68 5.96 -0.15 2.49
C ALA A 68 6.87 -1.06 3.31
N ARG A 69 6.56 -1.26 4.59
CA ARG A 69 7.29 -2.20 5.44
C ARG A 69 7.22 -3.63 4.92
N ALA A 70 6.04 -4.09 4.51
CA ALA A 70 5.88 -5.43 3.94
C ALA A 70 6.70 -5.60 2.66
N HIS A 71 6.75 -4.55 1.82
CA HIS A 71 7.53 -4.55 0.58
C HIS A 71 9.03 -4.60 0.84
N CYS A 72 9.58 -3.82 1.78
CA CYS A 72 10.99 -3.95 2.16
C CYS A 72 11.33 -5.37 2.63
N LEU A 73 10.44 -5.99 3.42
CA LEU A 73 10.65 -7.33 3.93
C LEU A 73 10.67 -8.41 2.84
N THR A 74 9.96 -8.23 1.71
CA THR A 74 10.06 -9.16 0.57
C THR A 74 11.46 -9.19 -0.04
N PHE A 75 12.25 -8.13 0.15
CA PHE A 75 13.63 -8.01 -0.32
C PHE A 75 14.66 -8.16 0.81
N ALA A 76 14.23 -8.53 2.02
CA ALA A 76 15.05 -8.59 3.22
C ALA A 76 15.74 -7.26 3.59
N GLU A 77 15.17 -6.13 3.17
CA GLU A 77 15.68 -4.79 3.44
C GLU A 77 15.23 -4.31 4.83
N GLU A 78 16.11 -3.60 5.52
CA GLU A 78 15.87 -3.02 6.86
C GLU A 78 15.59 -1.52 6.83
N GLU A 79 15.76 -0.88 5.67
CA GLU A 79 15.54 0.53 5.45
C GLU A 79 14.54 0.74 4.31
N LEU A 80 13.63 1.69 4.48
CA LEU A 80 12.74 2.14 3.41
C LEU A 80 13.52 3.04 2.46
N THR A 81 13.81 2.52 1.27
CA THR A 81 14.44 3.29 0.21
C THR A 81 13.40 4.10 -0.59
N ALA A 82 13.86 5.14 -1.28
CA ALA A 82 13.01 5.92 -2.18
C ALA A 82 12.43 5.05 -3.33
N GLU A 83 13.16 4.03 -3.77
CA GLU A 83 12.70 3.08 -4.80
C GLU A 83 11.51 2.24 -4.29
N ARG A 84 11.63 1.67 -3.08
CA ARG A 84 10.55 0.87 -2.47
C ARG A 84 9.32 1.71 -2.20
N TRP A 85 9.52 2.94 -1.73
CA TRP A 85 8.42 3.89 -1.56
C TRP A 85 7.71 4.19 -2.88
N ALA A 86 8.46 4.51 -3.93
CA ALA A 86 7.89 4.80 -5.26
C ALA A 86 7.07 3.62 -5.82
N ALA A 87 7.55 2.39 -5.63
CA ALA A 87 6.82 1.19 -6.05
C ALA A 87 5.46 1.04 -5.34
N VAL A 88 5.43 1.25 -4.02
CA VAL A 88 4.19 1.20 -3.22
C VAL A 88 3.23 2.31 -3.64
N LEU A 89 3.73 3.53 -3.80
CA LEU A 89 2.94 4.68 -4.24
C LEU A 89 2.30 4.42 -5.62
N GLN A 90 3.05 3.86 -6.56
CA GLN A 90 2.53 3.51 -7.89
C GLN A 90 1.37 2.51 -7.79
N LEU A 91 1.54 1.44 -7.02
CA LEU A 91 0.51 0.42 -6.84
C LEU A 91 -0.74 1.00 -6.18
N GLU A 92 -0.57 1.83 -5.15
CA GLU A 92 -1.70 2.45 -4.46
C GLU A 92 -2.42 3.49 -5.33
N ARG A 93 -1.71 4.29 -6.13
CA ARG A 93 -2.36 5.18 -7.11
C ARG A 93 -3.19 4.39 -8.12
N GLN A 94 -2.65 3.29 -8.65
CA GLN A 94 -3.42 2.42 -9.54
C GLN A 94 -4.65 1.82 -8.86
N ARG A 95 -4.53 1.40 -7.59
CA ARG A 95 -5.66 0.88 -6.81
C ARG A 95 -6.73 1.96 -6.61
N LEU A 96 -6.33 3.15 -6.19
CA LEU A 96 -7.25 4.26 -5.93
C LEU A 96 -7.94 4.74 -7.21
N LEU A 97 -7.24 4.79 -8.36
CA LEU A 97 -7.86 5.11 -9.64
C LEU A 97 -8.95 4.11 -10.03
N ARG A 98 -8.73 2.80 -9.81
CA ARG A 98 -9.77 1.78 -10.00
C ARG A 98 -10.95 2.00 -9.05
N CYS A 99 -10.68 2.23 -7.77
CA CYS A 99 -11.72 2.53 -6.79
C CYS A 99 -12.52 3.79 -7.16
N ALA A 100 -11.88 4.81 -7.73
CA ALA A 100 -12.54 6.04 -8.18
C ALA A 100 -13.49 5.74 -9.35
N GLN A 101 -13.03 4.96 -10.34
CA GLN A 101 -13.84 4.53 -11.48
C GLN A 101 -15.05 3.69 -11.06
N GLU A 102 -14.93 2.94 -9.97
CA GLU A 102 -15.99 2.12 -9.40
C GLU A 102 -16.90 2.90 -8.41
N GLY A 103 -16.64 4.20 -8.18
CA GLY A 103 -17.41 5.02 -7.23
C GLY A 103 -17.21 4.63 -5.76
N LEU A 104 -16.13 3.91 -5.44
CA LEU A 104 -15.83 3.41 -4.09
C LEU A 104 -15.06 4.41 -3.23
N LEU A 105 -14.45 5.42 -3.84
CA LEU A 105 -13.84 6.51 -3.08
C LEU A 105 -14.97 7.41 -2.56
N SER A 106 -15.29 7.24 -1.28
CA SER A 106 -16.26 8.09 -0.60
C SER A 106 -15.75 9.52 -0.60
N THR A 107 -16.48 10.43 -1.23
CA THR A 107 -16.38 11.87 -0.94
C THR A 107 -16.94 12.04 0.48
N GLY A 108 -16.06 12.18 1.47
CA GLY A 108 -16.49 12.48 2.84
C GLY A 108 -17.40 13.71 2.82
N SER A 109 -18.60 13.53 3.39
CA SER A 109 -19.56 14.59 3.72
C SER A 109 -19.03 15.48 4.85
#